data_AF-A0A1H0KN48-F1
#
_entry.id   AF-A0A1H0KN48-F1
#
_cell.length_a   1.000
_cell.length_b   1.000
_cell.length_c   1.000
_cell.angle_alpha   90.00
_cell.angle_beta   90.00
_cell.angle_gamma   90.00
#
_symmetry.space_group_name_H-M   'P 1'
#
loop_
_entity.id
_entity.type
_entity.pdbx_description
1 polymer ?
#
loop_
_entity_poly.entity_id
_entity_poly.type
_entity_poly.pdbx_seq_one_letter_code
_entity_poly.pdbx_strand_id
1 'polypeptide(L)'
;MGPYIKSFRDVIEELKPQSEEEIKFLPLCHTTTQGYAISIMHEKGAIPKPCKVYNENLVYFFYGKSSYITSEDLSSYTDDPPMTFIFDIKTIGTDSFKRILPFDSGGFTRMKSIFHKENYVLEDPDIFHVLAFIKLLFGNNEAYIQSKVNVEELSKHKDCCLEIGHLINLYQQATRGERKVGPQFFSIEAQCDKVIQFTPTHLVLPYEFYNTVYWGTNFKNQFPNIQLHQYGHEESLARPGIPLEAWKHQDLMSRKVEEIITGLS
;
A
#
# COMPACT_ATOMS: atom_id res chain seq x y z
N MET A 1 -4.68 9.19 41.32
CA MET A 1 -5.05 8.99 39.90
C MET A 1 -4.17 7.87 39.38
N GLY A 2 -4.76 6.80 38.83
CA GLY A 2 -3.95 5.78 38.14
C GLY A 2 -3.23 6.39 36.93
N PRO A 3 -2.18 5.75 36.41
CA PRO A 3 -1.53 6.22 35.19
C PRO A 3 -2.55 6.23 34.05
N TYR A 4 -2.66 7.36 33.36
CA TYR A 4 -3.47 7.49 32.15
C TYR A 4 -2.87 6.59 31.07
N ILE A 5 -3.62 5.57 30.64
CA ILE A 5 -3.24 4.70 29.52
C ILE A 5 -3.76 5.36 28.24
N LYS A 6 -2.84 5.63 27.32
CA LYS A 6 -3.12 6.17 25.99
C LYS A 6 -3.68 5.09 25.08
N SER A 7 -4.61 5.48 24.23
CA SER A 7 -4.99 4.68 23.06
C SER A 7 -3.91 4.77 21.98
N PHE A 8 -3.93 3.83 21.02
CA PHE A 8 -3.07 3.93 19.83
C PHE A 8 -3.27 5.25 19.08
N ARG A 9 -4.53 5.71 18.98
CA ARG A 9 -4.87 7.00 18.38
C ARG A 9 -4.18 8.16 19.08
N ASP A 10 -4.20 8.20 20.41
CA ASP A 10 -3.55 9.28 21.16
C ASP A 10 -2.05 9.37 20.84
N VAL A 11 -1.38 8.22 20.70
CA VAL A 11 0.04 8.19 20.32
C VAL A 11 0.25 8.70 18.89
N ILE A 12 -0.62 8.33 17.96
CA ILE A 12 -0.55 8.80 16.57
C ILE A 12 -0.76 10.32 16.49
N GLU A 13 -1.73 10.87 17.22
CA GLU A 13 -1.98 12.32 17.28
C GLU A 13 -0.78 13.09 17.84
N GLU A 14 -0.11 12.57 18.87
CA GLU A 14 1.09 13.19 19.44
C GLU A 14 2.30 13.17 18.48
N LEU A 15 2.40 12.16 17.62
CA LEU A 15 3.48 12.01 16.66
C LEU A 15 3.21 12.73 15.34
N LYS A 16 1.97 13.20 15.13
CA LYS A 16 1.54 13.92 13.94
C LYS A 16 2.34 15.22 13.76
N PRO A 17 3.01 15.39 12.61
CA PRO A 17 3.66 16.64 12.29
C PRO A 17 2.67 17.81 12.30
N GLN A 18 3.12 18.97 12.81
CA GLN A 18 2.28 20.17 12.97
C GLN A 18 2.41 21.15 11.79
N SER A 19 3.38 20.95 10.90
CA SER A 19 3.59 21.78 9.71
C SER A 19 4.15 20.97 8.54
N GLU A 20 3.96 21.46 7.32
CA GLU A 20 4.47 20.84 6.08
C GLU A 20 5.95 21.06 5.83
N GLU A 21 6.60 21.96 6.57
CA GLU A 21 7.96 22.38 6.28
C GLU A 21 8.93 21.18 6.36
N GLU A 22 9.61 20.92 5.24
CA GLU A 22 10.59 19.84 5.04
C GLU A 22 10.05 18.40 5.02
N ILE A 23 8.73 18.22 4.95
CA ILE A 23 8.13 16.88 4.87
C ILE A 23 8.17 16.33 3.44
N LYS A 24 8.94 15.26 3.23
CA LYS A 24 8.88 14.47 2.00
C LYS A 24 7.83 13.35 2.15
N PHE A 25 6.70 13.48 1.47
CA PHE A 25 5.75 12.38 1.34
C PHE A 25 6.21 11.37 0.28
N LEU A 26 5.93 10.09 0.52
CA LEU A 26 5.93 9.06 -0.53
C LEU A 26 4.60 9.11 -1.29
N PRO A 27 4.58 8.66 -2.56
CA PRO A 27 3.35 8.59 -3.32
C PRO A 27 2.42 7.51 -2.75
N LEU A 28 1.14 7.57 -3.13
CA LEU A 28 0.20 6.49 -2.89
C LEU A 28 0.20 5.52 -4.07
N CYS A 29 0.01 4.24 -3.77
CA CYS A 29 -0.05 3.17 -4.77
C CYS A 29 -1.42 2.49 -4.73
N HIS A 30 -2.06 2.35 -5.88
CA HIS A 30 -3.27 1.53 -6.04
C HIS A 30 -2.95 0.37 -6.97
N THR A 31 -2.92 -0.85 -6.42
CA THR A 31 -2.67 -2.06 -7.21
C THR A 31 -3.98 -2.79 -7.50
N THR A 32 -4.17 -3.19 -8.75
CA THR A 32 -5.42 -3.74 -9.27
C THR A 32 -5.16 -4.71 -10.44
N THR A 33 -6.20 -5.40 -10.90
CA THR A 33 -6.22 -6.15 -12.17
C THR A 33 -6.34 -5.24 -13.40
N GLN A 34 -6.07 -5.79 -14.58
CA GLN A 34 -6.19 -5.07 -15.85
C GLN A 34 -7.63 -4.59 -16.10
N GLY A 35 -8.63 -5.45 -15.89
CA GLY A 35 -10.02 -5.11 -16.15
C GLY A 35 -10.47 -3.89 -15.34
N TYR A 36 -10.09 -3.84 -14.06
CA TYR A 36 -10.43 -2.71 -13.22
C TYR A 36 -9.53 -1.48 -13.50
N ALA A 37 -8.27 -1.66 -13.89
CA ALA A 37 -7.43 -0.56 -14.37
C ALA A 37 -8.05 0.16 -15.57
N ILE A 38 -8.58 -0.59 -16.56
CA ILE A 38 -9.30 -0.02 -17.72
C ILE A 38 -10.53 0.77 -17.26
N SER A 39 -11.33 0.22 -16.34
CA SER A 39 -12.50 0.91 -15.75
C SER A 39 -12.09 2.26 -15.18
N ILE A 40 -11.05 2.27 -14.35
CA ILE A 40 -10.53 3.47 -13.70
C ILE A 40 -10.10 4.52 -14.73
N MET A 41 -9.39 4.11 -15.79
CA MET A 41 -8.98 5.02 -16.86
C MET A 41 -10.15 5.60 -17.64
N HIS A 42 -11.18 4.79 -17.92
CA HIS A 42 -12.38 5.21 -18.64
C HIS A 42 -13.27 6.13 -17.81
N GLU A 43 -13.47 5.79 -16.53
CA GLU A 43 -14.30 6.53 -15.57
C GLU A 43 -13.57 7.77 -15.03
N LYS A 44 -12.26 7.90 -15.30
CA LYS A 44 -11.37 8.95 -14.78
C LYS A 44 -11.39 9.02 -13.25
N GLY A 45 -11.58 7.87 -12.60
CA GLY A 45 -11.78 7.78 -11.17
C GLY A 45 -11.64 6.35 -10.65
N ALA A 46 -11.06 6.20 -9.47
CA ALA A 46 -11.18 4.95 -8.73
C ALA A 46 -12.51 4.95 -7.97
N ILE A 47 -13.41 4.04 -8.35
CA ILE A 47 -14.75 3.92 -7.76
C ILE A 47 -14.70 2.91 -6.61
N PRO A 48 -15.18 3.27 -5.40
CA PRO A 48 -15.25 2.33 -4.29
C PRO A 48 -15.92 1.00 -4.67
N LYS A 49 -15.27 -0.12 -4.35
CA LYS A 49 -15.74 -1.48 -4.63
C LYS A 49 -16.10 -2.22 -3.34
N PRO A 50 -17.03 -3.18 -3.37
CA PRO A 50 -17.42 -3.93 -2.17
C PRO A 50 -16.23 -4.61 -1.47
N CYS A 51 -16.10 -4.33 -0.18
CA CYS A 51 -15.11 -4.91 0.71
C CYS A 51 -15.73 -6.00 1.58
N LYS A 52 -15.18 -7.21 1.54
CA LYS A 52 -15.62 -8.32 2.42
C LYS A 52 -15.22 -8.13 3.89
N VAL A 53 -14.13 -7.39 4.14
CA VAL A 53 -13.53 -7.21 5.48
C VAL A 53 -14.29 -6.17 6.32
N TYR A 54 -14.89 -5.17 5.67
CA TYR A 54 -15.64 -4.09 6.32
C TYR A 54 -17.12 -4.03 5.93
N ASN A 55 -17.55 -4.81 4.92
CA ASN A 55 -18.90 -4.78 4.38
C ASN A 55 -19.33 -3.37 3.88
N GLU A 56 -18.39 -2.65 3.28
CA GLU A 56 -18.54 -1.29 2.76
C GLU A 56 -17.89 -1.19 1.37
N ASN A 57 -18.21 -0.16 0.58
CA ASN A 57 -17.50 0.10 -0.67
C ASN A 57 -16.25 0.94 -0.39
N LEU A 58 -15.08 0.46 -0.81
CA LEU A 58 -13.79 1.09 -0.52
C LEU A 58 -12.87 1.12 -1.74
N VAL A 59 -11.99 2.12 -1.77
CA VAL A 59 -10.77 2.17 -2.59
C VAL A 59 -9.58 2.09 -1.64
N TYR A 60 -8.60 1.25 -1.97
CA TYR A 60 -7.40 1.06 -1.16
C TYR A 60 -6.21 1.72 -1.80
N PHE A 61 -5.43 2.41 -0.99
CA PHE A 61 -4.11 2.90 -1.35
C PHE A 61 -3.10 2.38 -0.35
N PHE A 62 -1.89 2.13 -0.82
CA PHE A 62 -0.75 1.83 0.02
C PHE A 62 0.24 2.96 -0.08
N TYR A 63 0.70 3.47 1.05
CA TYR A 63 1.70 4.51 1.07
C TYR A 63 3.05 3.95 0.64
N GLY A 64 3.68 4.52 -0.39
CA GLY A 64 5.05 4.24 -0.80
C GLY A 64 5.37 2.80 -1.26
N LYS A 65 4.38 1.92 -1.40
CA LYS A 65 4.57 0.51 -1.75
C LYS A 65 3.40 0.01 -2.58
N SER A 66 3.66 -0.80 -3.59
CA SER A 66 2.60 -1.64 -4.17
C SER A 66 2.37 -2.85 -3.27
N SER A 67 1.10 -3.09 -2.95
CA SER A 67 0.70 -4.28 -2.23
C SER A 67 -0.52 -4.86 -2.91
N TYR A 68 -0.40 -6.13 -3.27
CA TYR A 68 -1.46 -6.85 -3.95
C TYR A 68 -1.49 -8.26 -3.41
N ILE A 69 -2.61 -8.63 -2.81
CA ILE A 69 -2.86 -10.01 -2.47
C ILE A 69 -3.72 -10.60 -3.56
N THR A 70 -3.11 -11.55 -4.25
CA THR A 70 -3.80 -12.47 -5.11
C THR A 70 -4.60 -13.46 -4.26
N SER A 71 -5.79 -13.85 -4.69
CA SER A 71 -6.63 -14.84 -4.00
C SER A 71 -5.83 -16.12 -3.64
N GLU A 72 -6.32 -16.93 -2.70
CA GLU A 72 -5.68 -18.24 -2.38
C GLU A 72 -5.54 -19.13 -3.61
N ASP A 73 -6.32 -18.87 -4.66
CA ASP A 73 -6.17 -19.46 -5.97
C ASP A 73 -5.23 -18.60 -6.84
N LEU A 74 -3.97 -19.03 -6.94
CA LEU A 74 -2.94 -18.40 -7.77
C LEU A 74 -3.21 -18.59 -9.27
N SER A 75 -4.15 -19.48 -9.65
CA SER A 75 -4.42 -19.80 -11.05
C SER A 75 -4.97 -18.62 -11.85
N SER A 76 -5.71 -17.70 -11.24
CA SER A 76 -6.31 -16.55 -11.92
C SER A 76 -5.30 -15.44 -12.29
N TYR A 77 -4.04 -15.53 -11.86
CA TYR A 77 -3.06 -14.44 -11.95
C TYR A 77 -2.03 -14.61 -13.06
N THR A 78 -1.89 -15.83 -13.53
CA THR A 78 -1.32 -16.16 -14.83
C THR A 78 -2.03 -15.36 -15.94
N ASP A 79 -3.35 -15.20 -15.81
CA ASP A 79 -4.21 -14.61 -16.83
C ASP A 79 -4.57 -13.12 -16.58
N ASP A 80 -4.49 -12.65 -15.32
CA ASP A 80 -4.79 -11.25 -14.93
C ASP A 80 -3.73 -10.68 -13.96
N PRO A 81 -2.50 -10.47 -14.44
CA PRO A 81 -1.39 -9.98 -13.64
C PRO A 81 -1.60 -8.54 -13.13
N PRO A 82 -1.00 -8.16 -11.98
CA PRO A 82 -1.26 -6.89 -11.32
C PRO A 82 -0.74 -5.68 -12.08
N MET A 83 -1.48 -4.58 -11.97
CA MET A 83 -1.10 -3.25 -12.43
C MET A 83 -1.11 -2.29 -11.25
N THR A 84 -0.12 -1.41 -11.15
CA THR A 84 -0.07 -0.40 -10.09
C THR A 84 -0.11 1.00 -10.66
N PHE A 85 -1.01 1.81 -10.13
CA PHE A 85 -1.02 3.24 -10.30
C PHE A 85 -0.30 3.92 -9.15
N ILE A 86 0.55 4.89 -9.47
CA ILE A 86 1.30 5.70 -8.51
C ILE A 86 0.76 7.13 -8.57
N PHE A 87 0.39 7.68 -7.42
CA PHE A 87 -0.20 9.01 -7.30
C PHE A 87 0.67 9.90 -6.44
N ASP A 88 0.80 11.17 -6.83
CA ASP A 88 1.17 12.18 -5.84
C ASP A 88 0.09 12.22 -4.77
N ILE A 89 0.48 11.97 -3.51
CA ILE A 89 -0.44 11.92 -2.39
C ILE A 89 -1.25 13.22 -2.24
N LYS A 90 -0.69 14.36 -2.67
CA LYS A 90 -1.36 15.67 -2.60
C LYS A 90 -2.52 15.80 -3.58
N THR A 91 -2.60 14.92 -4.58
CA THR A 91 -3.73 14.90 -5.53
C THR A 91 -4.95 14.18 -4.97
N ILE A 92 -4.77 13.33 -3.95
CA ILE A 92 -5.87 12.73 -3.19
C ILE A 92 -6.23 13.73 -2.09
N GLY A 93 -7.35 14.43 -2.25
CA GLY A 93 -7.75 15.50 -1.34
C GLY A 93 -7.74 15.07 0.12
N THR A 94 -7.38 15.98 1.03
CA THR A 94 -7.16 15.70 2.47
C THR A 94 -8.34 15.02 3.17
N ASP A 95 -9.57 15.25 2.68
CA ASP A 95 -10.81 14.74 3.28
C ASP A 95 -11.31 13.44 2.59
N SER A 96 -10.42 12.80 1.82
CA SER A 96 -10.73 11.59 1.06
C SER A 96 -10.47 10.32 1.87
N PHE A 97 -9.56 10.37 2.84
CA PHE A 97 -9.25 9.21 3.67
C PHE A 97 -10.36 9.00 4.68
N LYS A 98 -10.97 7.81 4.62
CA LYS A 98 -11.85 7.31 5.66
C LYS A 98 -11.04 6.76 6.82
N ARG A 99 -9.99 6.00 6.51
CA ARG A 99 -9.17 5.34 7.53
C ARG A 99 -7.75 5.01 7.10
N ILE A 100 -6.83 4.97 8.06
CA ILE A 100 -5.44 4.51 7.89
C ILE A 100 -5.17 3.35 8.85
N LEU A 101 -4.41 2.36 8.37
CA LEU A 101 -3.99 1.18 9.14
C LEU A 101 -2.48 0.94 9.03
N PRO A 102 -1.84 0.33 10.06
CA PRO A 102 -0.41 0.05 10.06
C PRO A 102 -0.03 -1.25 9.32
N PHE A 103 -0.94 -1.79 8.51
CA PHE A 103 -0.80 -3.03 7.75
C PHE A 103 -1.94 -3.13 6.72
N ASP A 104 -1.79 -4.03 5.75
CA ASP A 104 -2.89 -4.47 4.89
C ASP A 104 -4.00 -5.14 5.71
N SER A 105 -5.21 -4.56 5.68
CA SER A 105 -6.38 -5.02 6.43
C SER A 105 -6.93 -6.36 5.93
N GLY A 106 -6.79 -6.65 4.63
CA GLY A 106 -7.08 -7.95 4.03
C GLY A 106 -6.07 -9.00 4.44
N GLY A 107 -4.79 -8.63 4.49
CA GLY A 107 -3.70 -9.45 5.03
C GLY A 107 -3.85 -9.75 6.52
N PHE A 108 -4.29 -8.77 7.31
CA PHE A 108 -4.43 -8.90 8.76
C PHE A 108 -5.41 -10.01 9.17
N THR A 109 -6.53 -10.13 8.47
CA THR A 109 -7.53 -11.19 8.71
C THR A 109 -6.91 -12.59 8.59
N ARG A 110 -5.90 -12.76 7.73
CA ARG A 110 -5.20 -14.05 7.51
C ARG A 110 -4.19 -14.38 8.60
N MET A 111 -3.77 -13.39 9.39
CA MET A 111 -2.77 -13.59 10.43
C MET A 111 -3.30 -14.37 11.65
N LYS A 112 -4.61 -14.74 11.68
CA LYS A 112 -5.26 -15.43 12.82
C LYS A 112 -4.85 -14.82 14.15
N SER A 113 -4.81 -13.49 14.17
CA SER A 113 -4.36 -12.73 15.31
C SER A 113 -5.44 -12.75 16.40
N ILE A 114 -5.04 -12.84 17.66
CA ILE A 114 -5.94 -12.59 18.80
C ILE A 114 -6.24 -11.09 18.96
N PHE A 115 -5.55 -10.23 18.20
CA PHE A 115 -5.70 -8.78 18.25
C PHE A 115 -6.81 -8.31 17.31
N HIS A 116 -7.60 -7.36 17.81
CA HIS A 116 -8.66 -6.68 17.07
C HIS A 116 -8.04 -5.58 16.20
N LYS A 117 -8.25 -5.65 14.87
CA LYS A 117 -7.72 -4.66 13.92
C LYS A 117 -8.19 -3.25 14.26
N GLU A 118 -9.40 -3.15 14.81
CA GLU A 118 -10.11 -1.94 15.18
C GLU A 118 -9.31 -1.08 16.17
N ASN A 119 -8.44 -1.70 16.96
CA ASN A 119 -7.59 -0.99 17.93
C ASN A 119 -6.43 -0.22 17.28
N TYR A 120 -6.16 -0.47 15.99
CA TYR A 120 -5.06 0.15 15.24
C TYR A 120 -5.56 1.06 14.11
N VAL A 121 -6.88 1.12 13.89
CA VAL A 121 -7.49 1.95 12.86
C VAL A 121 -7.52 3.39 13.33
N LEU A 122 -7.06 4.30 12.47
CA LEU A 122 -7.35 5.72 12.62
C LEU A 122 -8.44 6.11 11.63
N GLU A 123 -9.61 6.51 12.15
CA GLU A 123 -10.75 7.02 11.38
C GLU A 123 -10.67 8.53 11.17
N ASP A 124 -11.20 8.99 10.04
CA ASP A 124 -11.20 10.37 9.56
C ASP A 124 -9.82 11.07 9.62
N PRO A 125 -8.74 10.43 9.12
CA PRO A 125 -7.42 11.04 9.18
C PRO A 125 -7.22 12.06 8.06
N ASP A 126 -6.42 13.09 8.33
CA ASP A 126 -5.72 13.82 7.27
C ASP A 126 -4.41 13.13 6.84
N ILE A 127 -3.77 13.68 5.81
CA ILE A 127 -2.54 13.19 5.20
C ILE A 127 -1.34 13.10 6.16
N PHE A 128 -1.26 13.95 7.20
CA PHE A 128 -0.12 13.97 8.12
C PHE A 128 -0.09 12.77 9.04
N HIS A 129 -1.24 12.15 9.30
CA HIS A 129 -1.28 10.94 10.11
C HIS A 129 -0.47 9.81 9.49
N VAL A 130 -0.42 9.69 8.16
CA VAL A 130 0.44 8.68 7.50
C VAL A 130 1.89 8.79 7.98
N LEU A 131 2.39 10.01 8.20
CA LEU A 131 3.74 10.23 8.69
C LEU A 131 3.91 9.93 10.17
N ALA A 132 2.87 10.11 10.99
CA ALA A 132 2.88 9.66 12.37
C ALA A 132 3.00 8.13 12.45
N PHE A 133 2.28 7.40 11.59
CA PHE A 133 2.44 5.95 11.42
C PHE A 133 3.88 5.58 11.01
N ILE A 134 4.43 6.28 10.01
CA ILE A 134 5.82 6.05 9.55
C ILE A 134 6.81 6.30 10.68
N LYS A 135 6.68 7.42 11.38
CA LYS A 135 7.56 7.79 12.51
C LYS A 135 7.50 6.74 13.61
N LEU A 136 6.30 6.35 14.03
CA LEU A 136 6.10 5.37 15.10
C LEU A 136 6.68 3.99 14.72
N LEU A 137 6.37 3.50 13.52
CA LEU A 137 6.62 2.11 13.14
C LEU A 137 7.99 1.89 12.49
N PHE A 138 8.49 2.87 11.74
CA PHE A 138 9.69 2.75 10.92
C PHE A 138 10.71 3.86 11.19
N GLY A 139 10.34 4.92 11.91
CA GLY A 139 11.16 6.11 12.14
C GLY A 139 11.17 7.08 10.96
N ASN A 140 11.33 6.58 9.73
CA ASN A 140 11.35 7.40 8.51
C ASN A 140 10.94 6.60 7.26
N ASN A 141 10.78 7.31 6.13
CA ASN A 141 10.38 6.73 4.85
C ASN A 141 11.40 5.72 4.30
N GLU A 142 12.70 5.93 4.52
CA GLU A 142 13.74 5.04 3.98
C GLU A 142 13.71 3.67 4.67
N ALA A 143 13.64 3.66 5.99
CA ALA A 143 13.44 2.45 6.78
C ALA A 143 12.10 1.78 6.44
N TYR A 144 11.06 2.57 6.20
CA TYR A 144 9.75 2.04 5.77
C TYR A 144 9.84 1.29 4.44
N ILE A 145 10.45 1.88 3.41
CA ILE A 145 10.63 1.22 2.09
C ILE A 145 11.36 -0.11 2.28
N GLN A 146 12.43 -0.11 3.08
CA GLN A 146 13.22 -1.31 3.40
C GLN A 146 12.51 -2.28 4.36
N SER A 147 11.28 -2.00 4.78
CA SER A 147 10.49 -2.79 5.74
C SER A 147 11.20 -3.02 7.10
N LYS A 148 12.00 -2.04 7.52
CA LYS A 148 12.76 -2.06 8.78
C LYS A 148 11.97 -1.37 9.90
N VAL A 149 11.33 -2.18 10.74
CA VAL A 149 10.56 -1.68 11.89
C VAL A 149 11.48 -1.09 12.95
N ASN A 150 11.12 0.08 13.46
CA ASN A 150 11.81 0.76 14.55
C ASN A 150 11.24 0.32 15.92
N VAL A 151 11.68 -0.86 16.39
CA VAL A 151 11.26 -1.41 17.68
C VAL A 151 11.67 -0.51 18.86
N GLU A 152 12.76 0.24 18.73
CA GLU A 152 13.21 1.19 19.76
C GLU A 152 12.19 2.30 19.96
N GLU A 153 11.72 2.92 18.87
CA GLU A 153 10.69 3.96 18.92
C GLU A 153 9.38 3.42 19.51
N LEU A 154 8.91 2.26 19.03
CA LEU A 154 7.72 1.61 19.59
C LEU A 154 7.87 1.36 21.11
N SER A 155 9.05 0.93 21.55
CA SER A 155 9.30 0.62 22.96
C SER A 155 9.18 1.83 23.88
N LYS A 156 9.29 3.08 23.37
CA LYS A 156 9.08 4.31 24.15
C LYS A 156 7.63 4.50 24.59
N HIS A 157 6.69 3.87 23.88
CA HIS A 157 5.25 4.03 24.12
C HIS A 157 4.58 2.77 24.70
N LYS A 158 5.28 1.64 24.79
CA LYS A 158 4.70 0.36 25.21
C LYS A 158 4.12 0.38 26.64
N ASP A 159 4.68 1.20 27.53
CA ASP A 159 4.27 1.26 28.94
C ASP A 159 3.03 2.16 29.14
N CYS A 160 2.71 2.99 28.15
CA CYS A 160 1.54 3.86 28.17
C CYS A 160 0.47 3.49 27.13
N CYS A 161 0.71 2.52 26.23
CA CYS A 161 -0.23 2.05 25.22
C CYS A 161 -0.09 0.54 24.99
N LEU A 162 -1.13 -0.22 25.32
CA LEU A 162 -1.13 -1.69 25.25
C LEU A 162 -0.99 -2.21 23.80
N GLU A 163 -1.66 -1.54 22.87
CA GLU A 163 -1.63 -1.83 21.44
C GLU A 163 -0.20 -1.81 20.88
N ILE A 164 0.64 -0.91 21.36
CA ILE A 164 2.03 -0.82 20.92
C ILE A 164 2.85 -2.02 21.42
N GLY A 165 2.60 -2.48 22.65
CA GLY A 165 3.17 -3.73 23.15
C GLY A 165 2.80 -4.93 22.27
N HIS A 166 1.56 -4.98 21.77
CA HIS A 166 1.11 -6.01 20.84
C HIS A 166 1.80 -5.92 19.47
N LEU A 167 1.94 -4.72 18.91
CA LEU A 167 2.65 -4.50 17.64
C LEU A 167 4.12 -4.94 17.73
N ILE A 168 4.81 -4.60 18.83
CA ILE A 168 6.20 -5.06 19.06
C ILE A 168 6.28 -6.57 18.98
N ASN A 169 5.38 -7.29 19.66
CA ASN A 169 5.36 -8.74 19.66
C ASN A 169 5.09 -9.29 18.25
N LEU A 170 4.11 -8.74 17.53
CA LEU A 170 3.81 -9.16 16.16
C LEU A 170 5.00 -8.98 15.22
N TYR A 171 5.66 -7.83 15.24
CA TYR A 171 6.83 -7.57 14.40
C TYR A 171 8.01 -8.45 14.78
N GLN A 172 8.28 -8.67 16.07
CA GLN A 172 9.35 -9.57 16.52
C GLN A 172 9.10 -11.02 16.08
N GLN A 173 7.87 -11.53 16.20
CA GLN A 173 7.50 -12.86 15.71
C GLN A 173 7.70 -12.97 14.19
N ALA A 174 7.31 -11.95 13.44
CA ALA A 174 7.51 -11.89 11.99
C ALA A 174 8.99 -11.89 11.62
N THR A 175 9.81 -11.05 12.25
CA THR A 175 11.26 -10.94 11.98
C THR A 175 12.03 -12.20 12.34
N ARG A 176 11.62 -12.93 13.40
CA ARG A 176 12.22 -14.22 13.78
C ARG A 176 11.74 -15.39 12.92
N GLY A 177 10.77 -15.18 12.04
CA GLY A 177 10.15 -16.24 11.24
C GLY A 177 9.20 -17.15 12.04
N GLU A 178 8.89 -16.82 13.29
CA GLU A 178 7.92 -17.52 14.14
C GLU A 178 6.48 -17.33 13.62
N ARG A 179 6.25 -16.25 12.86
CA ARG A 179 4.99 -15.96 12.18
C ARG A 179 5.24 -15.73 10.70
N LYS A 180 4.60 -16.54 9.85
CA LYS A 180 4.61 -16.32 8.40
C LYS A 180 3.73 -15.12 8.07
N VAL A 181 4.37 -14.03 7.65
CA VAL A 181 3.71 -12.82 7.14
C VAL A 181 4.23 -12.54 5.73
N GLY A 182 3.37 -11.98 4.88
CA GLY A 182 3.81 -11.47 3.58
C GLY A 182 4.26 -10.01 3.67
N PRO A 183 4.82 -9.45 2.58
CA PRO A 183 5.32 -8.06 2.53
C PRO A 183 4.26 -7.02 2.93
N GLN A 184 2.99 -7.31 2.71
CA GLN A 184 1.84 -6.47 3.08
C GLN A 184 1.68 -6.22 4.59
N PHE A 185 2.36 -7.00 5.43
CA PHE A 185 2.37 -6.76 6.87
C PHE A 185 3.21 -5.53 7.25
N PHE A 186 4.09 -5.10 6.34
CA PHE A 186 4.97 -3.94 6.51
C PHE A 186 4.54 -2.77 5.61
N SER A 187 3.24 -2.63 5.33
CA SER A 187 2.68 -1.52 4.56
C SER A 187 1.79 -0.64 5.43
N ILE A 188 1.63 0.62 5.03
CA ILE A 188 0.58 1.50 5.57
C ILE A 188 -0.54 1.56 4.54
N GLU A 189 -1.73 1.12 4.93
CA GLU A 189 -2.93 1.15 4.10
C GLU A 189 -3.76 2.40 4.41
N ALA A 190 -4.18 3.11 3.37
CA ALA A 190 -5.17 4.18 3.43
C ALA A 190 -6.41 3.75 2.64
N GLN A 191 -7.59 3.94 3.22
CA GLN A 191 -8.85 3.60 2.59
C GLN A 191 -9.69 4.85 2.34
N CYS A 192 -10.37 4.87 1.21
CA CYS A 192 -11.33 5.91 0.85
C CYS A 192 -12.69 5.26 0.55
N ASP A 193 -13.80 5.91 0.92
CA ASP A 193 -15.17 5.48 0.58
C ASP A 193 -15.87 6.39 -0.44
N LYS A 194 -15.12 7.34 -1.02
CA LYS A 194 -15.56 8.24 -2.07
C LYS A 194 -14.84 7.92 -3.39
N VAL A 195 -15.43 8.37 -4.50
CA VAL A 195 -14.74 8.31 -5.80
C VAL A 195 -13.51 9.21 -5.73
N ILE A 196 -12.34 8.63 -6.01
CA ILE A 196 -11.09 9.37 -6.08
C ILE A 196 -10.84 9.74 -7.53
N GLN A 197 -10.78 11.05 -7.81
CA GLN A 197 -10.42 11.52 -9.14
C GLN A 197 -9.02 11.05 -9.51
N PHE A 198 -8.88 10.60 -10.75
CA PHE A 198 -7.73 9.81 -11.14
C PHE A 198 -6.72 10.61 -11.95
N THR A 199 -5.61 10.99 -11.31
CA THR A 199 -4.45 11.62 -11.96
C THR A 199 -3.16 10.98 -11.46
N PRO A 200 -2.90 9.70 -11.77
CA PRO A 200 -1.64 9.08 -11.40
C PRO A 200 -0.50 9.74 -12.18
N THR A 201 0.68 9.74 -11.58
CA THR A 201 1.91 10.17 -12.24
C THR A 201 2.51 9.02 -13.05
N HIS A 202 2.32 7.78 -12.60
CA HIS A 202 2.86 6.59 -13.26
C HIS A 202 1.84 5.44 -13.27
N LEU A 203 1.95 4.59 -14.29
CA LEU A 203 1.30 3.28 -14.38
C LEU A 203 2.37 2.22 -14.63
N VAL A 204 2.43 1.23 -13.74
CA VAL A 204 3.31 0.07 -13.81
C VAL A 204 2.48 -1.15 -14.20
N LEU A 205 2.86 -1.81 -15.29
CA LEU A 205 2.11 -2.95 -15.84
C LEU A 205 3.03 -4.07 -16.34
N PRO A 206 2.51 -5.29 -16.56
CA PRO A 206 3.29 -6.39 -17.09
C PRO A 206 3.80 -6.09 -18.52
N TYR A 207 4.97 -6.63 -18.86
CA TYR A 207 5.56 -6.49 -20.20
C TYR A 207 4.61 -6.94 -21.31
N GLU A 208 3.84 -8.00 -21.07
CA GLU A 208 2.87 -8.59 -21.98
C GLU A 208 1.81 -7.58 -22.45
N PHE A 209 1.47 -6.64 -21.57
CA PHE A 209 0.47 -5.60 -21.85
C PHE A 209 1.08 -4.35 -22.47
N TYR A 210 2.37 -4.08 -22.22
CA TYR A 210 3.02 -2.82 -22.57
C TYR A 210 2.99 -2.49 -24.07
N ASN A 211 3.08 -3.51 -24.92
CA ASN A 211 3.05 -3.34 -26.38
C ASN A 211 1.69 -3.61 -27.02
N THR A 212 0.64 -3.84 -26.22
CA THR A 212 -0.72 -4.00 -26.76
C THR A 212 -1.24 -2.69 -27.33
N VAL A 213 -2.17 -2.76 -28.27
CA VAL A 213 -2.74 -1.56 -28.93
C VAL A 213 -3.34 -0.58 -27.91
N TYR A 214 -4.03 -1.11 -26.88
CA TYR A 214 -4.63 -0.29 -25.83
C TYR A 214 -3.56 0.39 -24.97
N TRP A 215 -2.71 -0.37 -24.27
CA TRP A 215 -1.76 0.20 -23.30
C TRP A 215 -0.53 0.85 -23.93
N GLY A 216 -0.15 0.46 -25.14
CA GLY A 216 0.95 1.06 -25.87
C GLY A 216 0.55 2.39 -26.49
N THR A 217 0.19 2.37 -27.77
CA THR A 217 -0.04 3.58 -28.56
C THR A 217 -1.26 4.38 -28.08
N ASN A 218 -2.40 3.73 -27.86
CA ASN A 218 -3.64 4.45 -27.55
C ASN A 218 -3.58 5.13 -26.18
N PHE A 219 -3.10 4.42 -25.16
CA PHE A 219 -2.97 4.96 -23.81
C PHE A 219 -2.02 6.16 -23.78
N LYS A 220 -0.84 6.07 -24.39
CA LYS A 220 0.13 7.17 -24.43
C LYS A 220 -0.43 8.41 -25.14
N ASN A 221 -1.23 8.22 -26.20
CA ASN A 221 -1.89 9.31 -26.90
C ASN A 221 -3.02 9.95 -26.07
N GLN A 222 -3.79 9.13 -25.35
CA GLN A 222 -4.93 9.59 -24.55
C GLN A 222 -4.51 10.20 -23.21
N PHE A 223 -3.42 9.70 -22.62
CA PHE A 223 -2.93 10.07 -21.30
C PHE A 223 -1.43 10.41 -21.33
N PRO A 224 -1.02 11.45 -22.07
CA PRO A 224 0.39 11.77 -22.30
C PRO A 224 1.16 12.17 -21.02
N ASN A 225 0.44 12.54 -19.96
CA ASN A 225 1.05 12.95 -18.68
C ASN A 225 1.26 11.78 -17.70
N ILE A 226 0.79 10.58 -18.03
CA ILE A 226 1.00 9.38 -17.21
C ILE A 226 2.22 8.64 -17.75
N GLN A 227 3.25 8.50 -16.93
CA GLN A 227 4.43 7.73 -17.32
C GLN A 227 4.11 6.23 -17.28
N LEU A 228 4.40 5.54 -18.38
CA LEU A 228 4.10 4.13 -18.53
C LEU A 228 5.36 3.29 -18.30
N HIS A 229 5.29 2.34 -17.38
CA HIS A 229 6.40 1.45 -17.02
C HIS A 229 5.98 -0.01 -17.16
N GLN A 230 6.96 -0.84 -17.51
CA GLN A 230 6.79 -2.28 -17.60
C GLN A 230 7.62 -3.01 -16.54
N TYR A 231 7.17 -4.20 -16.15
CA TYR A 231 7.95 -5.15 -15.37
C TYR A 231 7.91 -6.55 -16.02
N GLY A 232 8.87 -7.42 -15.69
CA GLY A 232 8.93 -8.79 -16.19
C GLY A 232 9.46 -8.97 -17.62
N HIS A 233 10.07 -7.94 -18.22
CA HIS A 233 10.57 -8.01 -19.59
C HIS A 233 11.57 -9.15 -19.81
N GLU A 234 12.59 -9.24 -18.97
CA GLU A 234 13.64 -10.25 -19.10
C GLU A 234 13.09 -11.65 -18.84
N GLU A 235 12.23 -11.80 -17.84
CA GLU A 235 11.63 -13.08 -17.50
C GLU A 235 10.70 -13.62 -18.58
N SER A 236 9.88 -12.75 -19.18
CA SER A 236 8.98 -13.14 -20.27
C SER A 236 9.76 -13.47 -21.55
N LEU A 237 10.92 -12.83 -21.79
CA LEU A 237 11.82 -13.17 -22.91
C LEU A 237 12.59 -14.47 -22.67
N ALA A 238 12.96 -14.78 -21.43
CA ALA A 238 13.65 -16.02 -21.10
C ALA A 238 12.75 -17.26 -21.29
N ARG A 239 11.42 -17.09 -21.21
CA ARG A 239 10.44 -18.17 -21.40
C ARG A 239 9.23 -17.72 -22.25
N PRO A 240 9.42 -17.46 -23.56
CA PRO A 240 8.37 -16.92 -24.40
C PRO A 240 7.13 -17.83 -24.42
N GLY A 241 5.95 -17.24 -24.21
CA GLY A 241 4.67 -17.95 -24.21
C GLY A 241 4.38 -18.78 -22.96
N ILE A 242 5.27 -18.78 -21.96
CA ILE A 242 5.01 -19.34 -20.64
C ILE A 242 4.74 -18.18 -19.68
N PRO A 243 3.52 -18.02 -19.17
CA PRO A 243 3.20 -16.96 -18.22
C PRO A 243 4.05 -17.05 -16.95
N LEU A 244 4.27 -15.92 -16.30
CA LEU A 244 4.94 -15.90 -15.00
C LEU A 244 3.98 -16.34 -13.90
N GLU A 245 4.53 -17.01 -12.90
CA GLU A 245 3.81 -17.31 -11.68
C GLU A 245 3.35 -16.01 -10.97
N ALA A 246 2.19 -16.05 -10.33
CA ALA A 246 1.59 -14.90 -9.66
C ALA A 246 2.55 -14.18 -8.68
N TRP A 247 3.26 -14.96 -7.85
CA TRP A 247 4.22 -14.43 -6.88
C TRP A 247 5.39 -13.70 -7.56
N LYS A 248 5.77 -14.14 -8.76
CA LYS A 248 6.85 -13.54 -9.54
C LYS A 248 6.39 -12.23 -10.17
N HIS A 249 5.15 -12.16 -10.67
CA HIS A 249 4.56 -10.88 -11.09
C HIS A 249 4.52 -9.87 -9.93
N GLN A 250 4.09 -10.31 -8.75
CA GLN A 250 4.04 -9.44 -7.56
C GLN A 250 5.45 -8.92 -7.20
N ASP A 251 6.45 -9.79 -7.09
CA ASP A 251 7.84 -9.42 -6.79
C ASP A 251 8.39 -8.40 -7.79
N LEU A 252 8.24 -8.65 -9.09
CA LEU A 252 8.75 -7.76 -10.14
C LEU A 252 8.03 -6.41 -10.18
N MET A 253 6.72 -6.41 -10.02
CA MET A 253 5.93 -5.19 -9.95
C MET A 253 6.33 -4.37 -8.71
N SER A 254 6.52 -5.01 -7.57
CA SER A 254 6.94 -4.32 -6.33
C SER A 254 8.33 -3.70 -6.47
N ARG A 255 9.29 -4.41 -7.06
CA ARG A 255 10.61 -3.84 -7.35
C ARG A 255 10.54 -2.65 -8.30
N LYS A 256 9.77 -2.75 -9.39
CA LYS A 256 9.62 -1.64 -10.34
C LYS A 256 8.99 -0.40 -9.71
N VAL A 257 8.00 -0.59 -8.83
CA VAL A 257 7.38 0.51 -8.07
C VAL A 257 8.39 1.12 -7.10
N GLU A 258 9.16 0.31 -6.38
CA GLU A 258 10.22 0.78 -5.48
C GLU A 258 11.30 1.59 -6.21
N GLU A 259 11.77 1.11 -7.37
CA GLU A 259 12.71 1.83 -8.25
C GLU A 259 12.17 3.22 -8.63
N ILE A 260 10.91 3.32 -9.05
CA ILE A 260 10.27 4.60 -9.41
C ILE A 260 10.20 5.53 -8.20
N ILE A 261 9.80 5.01 -7.04
CA ILE A 261 9.61 5.81 -5.81
C ILE A 261 10.94 6.31 -5.24
N THR A 262 11.97 5.47 -5.29
CA THR A 262 13.31 5.78 -4.75
C THR A 262 14.18 6.55 -5.75
N GLY A 263 13.87 6.46 -7.05
CA GLY A 263 14.72 6.99 -8.12
C GLY A 263 15.98 6.15 -8.34
N LEU A 264 16.05 4.93 -7.78
CA LEU A 264 17.15 4.00 -7.98
C LEU A 264 16.87 3.19 -9.24
N SER A 265 17.74 3.31 -10.25
CA SER A 265 17.73 2.55 -11.50
C SER A 265 18.88 1.56 -11.56
#